data_AF-A0A2N2HG59-F1
#
_entry.id   AF-A0A2N2HG59-F1
#
_cell.length_a   1.000
_cell.length_b   1.000
_cell.length_c   1.000
_cell.angle_alpha   90.00
_cell.angle_beta   90.00
_cell.angle_gamma   90.00
#
_symmetry.space_group_name_H-M   'P 1'
#
loop_
_entity.id
_entity.type
_entity.pdbx_description
1 polymer ?
#
loop_
_entity_poly.entity_id
_entity_poly.type
_entity_poly.pdbx_seq_one_letter_code
_entity_poly.pdbx_strand_id
1 'polypeptide(L)'
;MNYPSPIPPKSPSSDGCPSPWVSVPDLLHPDPFTRIDLDRVKDAIVFAFASGVSGGLFEDALHQAILGPSTWEPETFAKDLFLGDFVTRCYQVRIGGRPLVANAGYLEKLLAHPPS
;
A
#
# COMPACT_ATOMS: atom_id res chain seq x y z
N MET A 1 -0.72 -43.71 43.72
CA MET A 1 -1.41 -43.48 42.43
C MET A 1 -1.05 -42.08 41.97
N ASN A 2 -0.13 -41.98 41.01
CA ASN A 2 0.41 -40.71 40.53
C ASN A 2 -0.25 -40.41 39.18
N TYR A 3 -1.10 -39.40 39.11
CA TYR A 3 -1.69 -38.96 37.85
C TYR A 3 -0.67 -38.10 37.09
N PRO A 4 -0.46 -38.31 35.78
CA PRO A 4 0.39 -37.42 35.00
C PRO A 4 -0.28 -36.04 34.87
N SER A 5 0.53 -34.97 34.99
CA SER A 5 0.08 -33.59 34.80
C SER A 5 -0.48 -33.36 33.39
N PRO A 6 -1.42 -32.39 33.22
CA PRO A 6 -1.96 -32.05 31.90
C PRO A 6 -0.86 -31.54 30.96
N ILE A 7 -0.86 -32.04 29.73
CA ILE A 7 0.00 -31.55 28.66
C ILE A 7 -0.48 -30.13 28.32
N PRO A 8 0.38 -29.09 28.35
CA PRO A 8 -0.01 -27.74 27.94
C PRO A 8 -0.41 -27.76 26.45
N PRO A 9 -1.35 -26.90 26.02
CA PRO A 9 -1.70 -26.81 24.61
C PRO A 9 -0.44 -26.47 23.81
N LYS A 10 -0.08 -27.36 22.88
CA LYS A 10 1.01 -27.14 21.93
C LYS A 10 0.75 -25.79 21.25
N SER A 11 1.64 -24.82 21.44
CA SER A 11 1.65 -23.60 20.63
C SER A 11 1.54 -24.03 19.18
N PRO A 12 0.67 -23.44 18.34
CA PRO A 12 0.56 -23.86 16.95
C PRO A 12 1.95 -23.78 16.35
N SER A 13 2.47 -24.97 16.03
CA SER A 13 3.73 -25.16 15.33
C SER A 13 3.72 -24.23 14.12
N SER A 14 4.78 -23.45 13.97
CA SER A 14 5.00 -22.53 12.85
C SER A 14 5.30 -23.27 11.54
N ASP A 15 4.64 -24.41 11.32
CA ASP A 15 4.70 -25.22 10.12
C ASP A 15 3.38 -25.08 9.38
N GLY A 16 3.42 -24.43 8.21
CA GLY A 16 2.49 -24.74 7.12
C GLY A 16 1.16 -23.98 7.09
N CYS A 17 1.21 -22.70 6.77
CA CYS A 17 0.28 -22.11 5.81
C CYS A 17 0.97 -20.86 5.21
N PRO A 18 1.42 -20.85 3.94
CA PRO A 18 1.65 -19.57 3.30
C PRO A 18 0.30 -18.88 3.30
N SER A 19 0.18 -17.78 4.02
CA SER A 19 -1.07 -17.03 4.08
C SER A 19 -1.57 -16.81 2.64
N PRO A 20 -2.83 -17.13 2.30
CA PRO A 20 -3.34 -17.04 0.93
C PRO A 20 -3.43 -15.60 0.40
N TRP A 21 -3.03 -14.62 1.22
CA TRP A 21 -2.57 -13.32 0.75
C TRP A 21 -1.23 -13.53 0.04
N VAL A 22 -1.32 -14.20 -1.12
CA VAL A 22 -0.41 -14.07 -2.25
C VAL A 22 0.04 -12.62 -2.24
N SER A 23 1.35 -12.41 -2.07
CA SER A 23 2.04 -11.13 -2.19
C SER A 23 1.23 -10.22 -3.09
N VAL A 24 0.66 -9.12 -2.56
CA VAL A 24 -0.18 -8.20 -3.33
C VAL A 24 0.54 -7.96 -4.65
N PRO A 25 0.04 -8.51 -5.77
CA PRO A 25 0.86 -8.63 -6.95
C PRO A 25 1.13 -7.22 -7.43
N ASP A 26 2.41 -6.88 -7.51
CA ASP A 26 2.77 -5.61 -8.11
C ASP A 26 2.37 -5.66 -9.58
N LEU A 27 1.33 -4.91 -9.94
CA LEU A 27 0.81 -4.83 -11.31
C LEU A 27 1.58 -3.83 -12.18
N LEU A 28 2.53 -3.08 -11.60
CA LEU A 28 3.23 -2.01 -12.31
C LEU A 28 4.63 -2.40 -12.77
N HIS A 29 5.19 -3.51 -12.29
CA HIS A 29 6.54 -3.96 -12.65
C HIS A 29 6.55 -5.43 -13.06
N PRO A 30 7.44 -5.81 -14.01
CA PRO A 30 7.62 -7.20 -14.40
C PRO A 30 8.16 -8.06 -13.25
N ASP A 31 9.09 -7.50 -12.46
CA ASP A 31 9.61 -8.10 -11.24
C ASP A 31 8.89 -7.49 -10.02
N PRO A 32 8.05 -8.25 -9.30
CA PRO A 32 7.25 -7.69 -8.22
C PRO A 32 8.10 -7.25 -7.03
N PHE A 33 7.79 -6.07 -6.47
CA PHE A 33 8.40 -5.62 -5.22
C PHE A 33 7.41 -4.85 -4.34
N THR A 34 7.74 -4.78 -3.04
CA THR A 34 6.94 -4.04 -2.06
C THR A 34 7.29 -2.56 -2.12
N ARG A 35 6.36 -1.72 -2.58
CA ARG A 35 6.56 -0.25 -2.66
C ARG A 35 6.44 0.48 -1.33
N ILE A 36 5.65 -0.07 -0.42
CA ILE A 36 5.30 0.58 0.84
C ILE A 36 6.12 -0.01 1.99
N ASP A 37 6.46 0.83 2.96
CA ASP A 37 6.90 0.33 4.26
C ASP A 37 5.70 -0.33 4.96
N LEU A 38 5.70 -1.66 4.98
CA LEU A 38 4.59 -2.44 5.51
C LEU A 38 4.37 -2.20 7.00
N ASP A 39 5.44 -2.01 7.77
CA ASP A 39 5.30 -1.86 9.22
C ASP A 39 4.74 -0.48 9.55
N ARG A 40 5.20 0.56 8.84
CA ARG A 40 4.62 1.91 8.96
C ARG A 40 3.16 1.95 8.52
N VAL A 41 2.80 1.25 7.44
CA VAL A 41 1.40 1.19 6.98
C VAL A 41 0.52 0.43 7.97
N LYS A 42 1.00 -0.67 8.56
CA LYS A 42 0.27 -1.38 9.62
C LYS A 42 0.01 -0.48 10.81
N ASP A 43 1.03 0.23 11.28
CA ASP A 43 0.90 1.15 12.41
C ASP A 43 -0.10 2.27 12.10
N ALA A 44 -0.02 2.88 10.91
CA ALA A 44 -0.96 3.89 10.46
C ALA A 44 -2.41 3.39 10.44
N ILE A 45 -2.63 2.14 9.99
CA ILE A 45 -3.95 1.51 10.00
C ILE A 45 -4.44 1.26 11.44
N VAL A 46 -3.59 0.71 12.30
CA VAL A 46 -3.92 0.46 13.72
C VAL A 46 -4.30 1.76 14.41
N PHE A 47 -3.53 2.83 14.22
CA PHE A 47 -3.85 4.14 14.77
C PHE A 47 -5.14 4.73 14.20
N ALA A 48 -5.41 4.53 12.91
CA ALA A 48 -6.66 4.97 12.28
C ALA A 48 -7.88 4.32 12.93
N PHE A 49 -7.81 3.01 13.20
CA PHE A 49 -8.88 2.30 13.90
C PHE A 49 -9.01 2.72 15.36
N ALA A 50 -7.89 2.90 16.06
CA ALA A 50 -7.90 3.26 17.48
C ALA A 50 -8.41 4.68 17.74
N SER A 51 -8.07 5.64 16.87
CA SER A 51 -8.43 7.06 17.03
C SER A 51 -9.67 7.47 16.24
N GLY A 52 -10.16 6.62 15.32
CA GLY A 52 -11.25 6.94 14.41
C GLY A 52 -10.84 7.78 13.19
N VAL A 53 -9.57 8.20 13.09
CA VAL A 53 -9.03 8.98 11.97
C VAL A 53 -7.58 8.55 11.66
N SER A 54 -7.18 8.50 10.38
CA SER A 54 -5.78 8.16 10.03
C SER A 54 -4.77 9.25 10.42
N GLY A 55 -5.23 10.48 10.66
CA GLY A 55 -4.38 11.61 11.05
C GLY A 55 -3.30 11.97 10.03
N GLY A 56 -3.43 11.56 8.75
CA GLY A 56 -2.41 11.77 7.73
C GLY A 56 -1.30 10.71 7.69
N LEU A 57 -1.19 9.83 8.70
CA LEU A 57 -0.10 8.85 8.81
C LEU A 57 -0.10 7.86 7.64
N PHE A 58 -1.28 7.49 7.17
CA PHE A 58 -1.43 6.59 6.04
C PHE A 58 -1.05 7.28 4.73
N GLU A 59 -1.48 8.54 4.56
CA GLU A 59 -1.12 9.38 3.42
C GLU A 59 0.39 9.62 3.35
N ASP A 60 1.05 9.87 4.49
CA ASP A 60 2.50 10.01 4.58
C ASP A 60 3.23 8.73 4.21
N ALA A 61 2.76 7.58 4.68
CA ALA A 61 3.32 6.28 4.32
C ALA A 61 3.22 6.01 2.81
N LEU A 62 2.10 6.39 2.18
CA LEU A 62 1.94 6.32 0.73
C LEU A 62 2.85 7.31 0.00
N HIS A 63 3.00 8.53 0.50
CA HIS A 63 3.86 9.54 -0.12
C HIS A 63 5.32 9.10 -0.12
N GLN A 64 5.74 8.33 0.89
CA GLN A 64 7.09 7.78 1.02
C GLN A 64 7.30 6.46 0.27
N ALA A 65 6.26 5.93 -0.40
CA ALA A 65 6.39 4.71 -1.18
C ALA A 65 7.50 4.83 -2.23
N ILE A 66 8.29 3.77 -2.33
CA ILE A 66 9.35 3.61 -3.31
C ILE A 66 8.67 3.46 -4.67
N LEU A 67 9.09 4.29 -5.63
CA LEU A 67 8.68 4.16 -7.02
C LEU A 67 9.67 3.29 -7.78
N GLY A 68 9.21 2.71 -8.89
CA GLY A 68 10.11 2.02 -9.81
C GLY A 68 11.16 2.96 -10.38
N PRO A 69 12.28 2.40 -10.89
CA PRO A 69 13.21 3.17 -11.69
C PRO A 69 12.46 3.76 -12.89
N SER A 70 12.72 5.03 -13.16
CA SER A 70 12.18 5.75 -14.31
C SER A 70 13.30 6.56 -14.96
N THR A 71 13.27 6.65 -16.28
CA THR A 71 14.16 7.51 -17.06
C THR A 71 13.59 8.92 -17.24
N TRP A 72 12.41 9.20 -16.68
CA TRP A 72 11.67 10.43 -16.88
C TRP A 72 12.00 11.42 -15.77
N GLU A 73 12.16 12.70 -16.14
CA GLU A 73 12.38 13.79 -15.21
C GLU A 73 11.03 14.34 -14.72
N PRO A 74 10.63 14.09 -13.46
CA PRO A 74 9.28 14.40 -12.99
C PRO A 74 8.94 15.89 -13.06
N GLU A 75 9.91 16.76 -12.77
CA GLU A 75 9.67 18.21 -12.71
C GLU A 75 9.29 18.82 -14.06
N THR A 76 9.83 18.25 -15.14
CA THR A 76 9.52 18.66 -16.51
C THR A 76 8.23 17.98 -16.96
N PHE A 77 8.16 16.67 -16.79
CA PHE A 77 7.09 15.85 -17.30
C PHE A 77 5.72 16.13 -16.64
N ALA A 78 5.69 16.29 -15.32
CA ALA A 78 4.44 16.45 -14.58
C ALA A 78 3.72 17.76 -14.91
N LYS A 79 4.49 18.84 -15.10
CA LYS A 79 3.96 20.17 -15.43
C LYS A 79 3.49 20.22 -16.88
N ASP A 80 4.30 19.73 -17.81
CA ASP A 80 3.99 19.80 -19.24
C ASP A 80 2.76 18.97 -19.63
N LEU A 81 2.48 17.89 -18.90
CA LEU A 81 1.26 17.08 -19.08
C LEU A 81 0.11 17.44 -18.14
N PHE A 82 0.27 18.45 -17.29
CA PHE A 82 -0.74 18.87 -16.32
C PHE A 82 -1.24 17.69 -15.46
N LEU A 83 -0.32 16.87 -14.93
CA LEU A 83 -0.68 15.61 -14.26
C LEU A 83 -1.63 15.80 -13.06
N GLY A 84 -1.48 16.90 -12.30
CA GLY A 84 -2.41 17.22 -11.21
C GLY A 84 -3.85 17.43 -11.69
N ASP A 85 -4.05 18.16 -12.80
CA ASP A 85 -5.36 18.34 -13.44
C ASP A 85 -5.88 17.01 -14.01
N PHE A 86 -4.99 16.24 -14.65
CA PHE A 86 -5.32 14.93 -15.20
C PHE A 86 -5.82 13.97 -14.11
N VAL A 87 -5.11 13.85 -12.99
CA VAL A 87 -5.52 13.00 -11.86
C VAL A 87 -6.88 13.46 -11.33
N THR A 88 -7.05 14.77 -11.10
CA THR A 88 -8.29 15.31 -10.53
C THR A 88 -9.51 15.07 -11.42
N ARG A 89 -9.34 15.13 -12.74
CA ARG A 89 -10.45 15.01 -13.71
C ARG A 89 -10.69 13.57 -14.15
N CYS A 90 -9.63 12.79 -14.35
CA CYS A 90 -9.71 11.48 -14.98
C CYS A 90 -9.78 10.32 -13.96
N TYR A 91 -9.28 10.49 -12.73
CA TYR A 91 -9.31 9.43 -11.71
C TYR A 91 -10.57 9.47 -10.82
N GLN A 92 -11.72 9.76 -11.42
CA GLN A 92 -13.04 9.65 -10.77
C GLN A 92 -13.55 8.22 -10.78
N VAL A 93 -12.74 7.29 -10.28
CA VAL A 93 -13.03 5.85 -10.32
C VAL A 93 -14.17 5.53 -9.36
N ARG A 94 -15.09 4.66 -9.78
CA ARG A 94 -16.17 4.13 -8.94
C ARG A 94 -16.01 2.63 -8.79
N ILE A 95 -16.01 2.15 -7.55
CA ILE A 95 -15.93 0.72 -7.23
C ILE A 95 -17.23 0.35 -6.51
N GLY A 96 -17.98 -0.61 -7.07
CA GLY A 96 -19.30 -0.97 -6.53
C GLY A 96 -20.27 0.21 -6.43
N GLY A 97 -20.20 1.15 -7.38
CA GLY A 97 -21.02 2.36 -7.42
C GLY A 97 -20.59 3.48 -6.46
N ARG A 98 -19.63 3.24 -5.57
CA ARG A 98 -19.08 4.25 -4.65
C ARG A 98 -17.88 4.97 -5.26
N PRO A 99 -17.80 6.30 -5.18
CA PRO A 99 -16.60 7.01 -5.61
C PRO A 99 -15.41 6.58 -4.74
N LEU A 100 -14.30 6.25 -5.38
CA LEU A 100 -13.03 6.03 -4.72
C LEU A 100 -12.39 7.39 -4.46
N VAL A 101 -12.12 7.71 -3.19
CA VAL A 101 -11.30 8.87 -2.83
C VAL A 101 -9.84 8.45 -2.93
N ALA A 102 -9.24 8.71 -4.09
CA ALA A 102 -7.83 8.40 -4.31
C ALA A 102 -6.92 9.47 -3.70
N ASN A 103 -5.72 9.08 -3.27
CA ASN A 103 -4.68 10.02 -2.89
C ASN A 103 -4.08 10.65 -4.15
N ALA A 104 -4.56 11.84 -4.50
CA ALA A 104 -4.16 12.53 -5.74
C ALA A 104 -2.66 12.80 -5.81
N GLY A 105 -2.03 13.20 -4.69
CA GLY A 105 -0.59 13.46 -4.65
C GLY A 105 0.24 12.19 -4.89
N TYR A 106 -0.19 11.05 -4.36
CA TYR A 106 0.45 9.76 -4.66
C TYR A 106 0.27 9.37 -6.13
N LEU A 107 -0.93 9.54 -6.71
CA LEU A 107 -1.19 9.23 -8.11
C LEU A 107 -0.37 10.12 -9.06
N GLU A 108 -0.29 11.42 -8.79
CA GLU A 108 0.52 12.34 -9.57
C GLU A 108 2.00 11.94 -9.52
N LYS A 109 2.53 11.68 -8.32
CA LYS A 109 3.90 11.20 -8.12
C LYS A 109 4.16 9.90 -8.89
N LEU A 110 3.22 8.95 -8.87
CA LEU A 110 3.35 7.66 -9.55
C LEU A 110 3.30 7.82 -11.08
N LEU A 111 2.39 8.64 -11.60
CA LEU A 111 2.28 8.91 -13.04
C LEU A 111 3.47 9.71 -13.58
N ALA A 112 4.12 10.51 -12.74
CA ALA A 112 5.33 11.23 -13.09
C ALA A 112 6.58 10.33 -13.17
N HIS A 113 6.49 9.07 -12.72
CA HIS A 113 7.57 8.08 -12.76
C HIS A 113 7.10 6.78 -13.43
N PRO A 114 6.76 6.80 -14.73
CA PRO A 114 6.39 5.58 -15.41
C PRO A 114 7.58 4.61 -15.43
N PRO A 115 7.32 3.29 -15.31
CA PRO A 115 8.36 2.28 -15.42
C PRO A 115 8.97 2.31 -16.83
N SER A 116 10.29 2.17 -16.92
CA SER A 116 11.08 2.15 -18.16
C SER A 116 11.77 0.82 -18.40
#